data_AF-A0A966VJD9-F1
#
_entry.id   AF-A0A966VJD9-F1
#
_cell.length_a   1.000
_cell.length_b   1.000
_cell.length_c   1.000
_cell.angle_alpha   90.00
_cell.angle_beta   90.00
_cell.angle_gamma   90.00
#
_symmetry.space_group_name_H-M   'P 1'
#
loop_
_entity.id
_entity.type
_entity.pdbx_description
1 polymer ?
#
loop_
_entity_poly.entity_id
_entity_poly.type
_entity_poly.pdbx_seq_one_letter_code
_entity_poly.pdbx_strand_id
1 'polypeptide(L)'
;MQMLTAGRVPSASDWLLIDVGNTFLKWGRYAATQERGGHEAPQALTISTNFNNDTPTITSQVHRTALEHCIVQGRVLLAEIPILAIDWREQACPAMIVISSVAGTRVRNPLLRALEVWNDAPSPRWISSLDEECGVHNRYRNPGQLGSDRWAALIGARALVGSHAALVVVCGTATTMDLLDREGNFEGGSIMPGLGLMQRSLHERTAALPDASGEYLQYPRQTVDAIASGCLHAQAGAVERVFRQYNDEHPKLICVLSGGAARMLSPRLEIAHRLVDNLVLEGLFHIARQMAAIQSKT
;
A
#
# COMPACT_ATOMS: atom_id res chain seq x y z
N MET A 1 18.38 -3.20 6.81
CA MET A 1 17.63 -3.53 5.58
C MET A 1 16.89 -4.85 5.76
N GLN A 2 15.57 -4.90 5.57
CA GLN A 2 14.85 -6.17 5.41
C GLN A 2 14.69 -6.42 3.91
N MET A 3 15.57 -7.25 3.34
CA MET A 3 15.40 -7.81 2.00
C MET A 3 14.54 -9.07 2.14
N LEU A 4 13.45 -9.14 1.39
CA LEU A 4 12.70 -10.38 1.19
C LEU A 4 12.92 -10.77 -0.28
N THR A 5 13.74 -11.80 -0.50
CA THR A 5 14.05 -12.33 -1.84
C THR A 5 13.09 -13.46 -2.17
N ALA A 6 12.42 -13.35 -3.33
CA ALA A 6 11.70 -14.45 -3.94
C ALA A 6 12.57 -15.05 -5.05
N GLY A 7 13.53 -15.90 -4.67
CA GLY A 7 14.19 -16.94 -5.49
C GLY A 7 14.93 -16.58 -6.80
N ARG A 8 14.70 -15.42 -7.41
CA ARG A 8 15.23 -14.99 -8.71
C ARG A 8 16.12 -13.76 -8.56
N VAL A 9 17.18 -13.66 -9.35
CA VAL A 9 18.05 -12.47 -9.42
C VAL A 9 17.41 -11.43 -10.37
N PRO A 10 17.37 -10.13 -10.01
CA PRO A 10 16.86 -9.08 -10.89
C PRO A 10 17.58 -9.03 -12.24
N SER A 11 16.79 -8.91 -13.30
CA SER A 11 17.21 -8.88 -14.70
C SER A 11 16.94 -7.52 -15.36
N ALA A 12 17.52 -7.29 -16.53
CA ALA A 12 17.39 -6.02 -17.26
C ALA A 12 15.97 -5.77 -17.82
N SER A 13 15.12 -6.79 -17.90
CA SER A 13 13.74 -6.66 -18.34
C SER A 13 12.76 -6.33 -17.21
N ASP A 14 13.23 -6.30 -15.96
CA ASP A 14 12.36 -6.05 -14.80
C ASP A 14 12.11 -4.55 -14.61
N TRP A 15 11.02 -4.24 -13.92
CA TRP A 15 10.67 -2.88 -13.52
C TRP A 15 11.04 -2.62 -12.07
N LEU A 16 11.42 -1.38 -11.78
CA LEU A 16 11.61 -0.86 -10.44
C LEU A 16 10.43 0.04 -10.08
N LEU A 17 9.66 -0.36 -9.07
CA LEU A 17 8.51 0.38 -8.56
C LEU A 17 8.86 0.96 -7.20
N ILE A 18 8.55 2.24 -6.98
CA ILE A 18 8.95 2.98 -5.78
C ILE A 18 7.76 3.76 -5.24
N ASP A 19 7.47 3.58 -3.96
CA ASP A 19 6.49 4.35 -3.20
C ASP A 19 7.20 5.15 -2.10
N VAL A 20 7.15 6.48 -2.21
CA VAL A 20 7.78 7.41 -1.26
C VAL A 20 6.72 8.12 -0.43
N GLY A 21 6.43 7.54 0.74
CA GLY A 21 5.59 8.15 1.76
C GLY A 21 6.34 9.16 2.63
N ASN A 22 5.70 9.64 3.69
CA ASN A 22 6.27 10.68 4.57
C ASN A 22 7.31 10.16 5.58
N THR A 23 7.41 8.84 5.77
CA THR A 23 8.33 8.24 6.76
C THR A 23 9.28 7.22 6.13
N PHE A 24 8.79 6.45 5.16
CA PHE A 24 9.54 5.38 4.52
C PHE A 24 9.48 5.51 3.00
N LEU A 25 10.54 5.04 2.35
CA LEU A 25 10.51 4.65 0.96
C LEU A 25 10.38 3.13 0.90
N LYS A 26 9.38 2.65 0.16
CA LYS A 26 9.20 1.24 -0.20
C LYS A 26 9.54 1.05 -1.68
N TRP A 27 10.14 -0.07 -2.03
CA TRP A 27 10.48 -0.37 -3.42
C TRP A 27 10.38 -1.86 -3.71
N GLY A 28 10.23 -2.21 -4.98
CA GLY A 28 10.32 -3.59 -5.44
C GLY A 28 10.72 -3.73 -6.90
N ARG A 29 11.34 -4.87 -7.21
CA ARG A 29 11.66 -5.34 -8.57
C ARG A 29 10.59 -6.31 -9.02
N TYR A 30 10.03 -6.06 -10.19
CA TYR A 30 8.93 -6.85 -10.75
C TYR A 30 9.25 -7.31 -12.17
N ALA A 31 9.08 -8.61 -12.44
CA ALA A 31 9.23 -9.13 -13.79
C ALA A 31 8.13 -8.56 -14.71
N ALA A 32 8.52 -7.96 -15.85
CA ALA A 32 7.58 -7.43 -16.84
C ALA A 32 6.65 -8.49 -17.43
N THR A 33 7.16 -9.72 -17.56
CA THR A 33 6.44 -10.91 -18.01
C THR A 33 6.80 -12.08 -17.10
N GLN A 34 5.83 -12.94 -16.78
CA GLN A 34 6.15 -14.22 -16.13
C GLN A 34 6.93 -15.12 -17.09
N GLU A 35 8.05 -15.68 -16.63
CA GLU A 35 8.62 -16.86 -17.28
C GLU A 35 7.69 -18.05 -17.01
N ARG A 36 7.39 -18.84 -18.05
CA ARG A 36 6.67 -20.12 -17.89
C ARG A 36 7.61 -21.13 -17.21
N GLY A 37 7.86 -20.97 -15.92
CA GLY A 37 8.68 -21.87 -15.12
C GLY A 37 7.87 -22.38 -13.94
N GLY A 38 7.58 -23.68 -13.90
CA GLY A 38 6.85 -24.30 -12.79
C GLY A 38 7.66 -24.24 -11.50
N HIS A 39 7.19 -23.46 -10.54
CA HIS A 39 7.56 -23.56 -9.12
C HIS A 39 6.32 -23.22 -8.29
N GLU A 40 6.13 -23.98 -7.21
CA GLU A 40 5.00 -23.91 -6.30
C GLU A 40 4.77 -22.47 -5.80
N ALA A 41 3.49 -22.10 -5.73
CA ALA A 41 3.05 -20.81 -5.22
C ALA A 41 3.62 -20.56 -3.82
N PRO A 42 4.11 -19.35 -3.51
CA PRO A 42 4.42 -18.98 -2.13
C PRO A 42 3.15 -19.13 -1.29
N GLN A 43 3.27 -19.76 -0.12
CA GLN A 43 2.16 -20.09 0.77
C GLN A 43 1.23 -18.89 0.95
N ALA A 44 -0.04 -19.13 0.63
CA ALA A 44 -1.11 -18.16 0.67
C ALA A 44 -1.21 -17.46 2.03
N LEU A 45 -1.53 -16.17 1.98
CA LEU A 45 -2.04 -15.33 3.07
C LEU A 45 -2.91 -16.15 4.02
N THR A 46 -2.48 -16.23 5.28
CA THR A 46 -3.24 -16.89 6.34
C THR A 46 -4.58 -16.19 6.52
N ILE A 47 -5.65 -16.87 6.13
CA ILE A 47 -7.03 -16.47 6.46
C ILE A 47 -7.18 -16.67 7.97
N SER A 48 -7.24 -15.59 8.73
CA SER A 48 -7.73 -15.66 10.11
C SER A 48 -9.24 -15.78 10.07
N THR A 49 -9.76 -16.99 10.29
CA THR A 49 -11.19 -17.25 10.50
C THR A 49 -11.46 -17.38 12.00
N ASN A 50 -12.46 -16.64 12.51
CA ASN A 50 -13.28 -17.10 13.62
C ASN A 50 -14.75 -17.12 13.16
N PHE A 51 -15.40 -18.25 13.43
CA PHE A 51 -16.62 -18.80 12.84
C PHE A 51 -17.92 -18.07 13.25
N ASN A 52 -18.85 -17.84 12.30
CA ASN A 52 -20.10 -18.62 12.14
C ASN A 52 -20.88 -18.19 10.87
N ASN A 53 -21.73 -19.09 10.39
CA ASN A 53 -22.24 -19.28 9.02
C ASN A 53 -22.91 -18.10 8.28
N ASP A 54 -22.88 -18.23 6.95
CA ASP A 54 -23.56 -17.47 5.88
C ASP A 54 -22.78 -16.33 5.18
N THR A 55 -21.48 -16.50 4.97
CA THR A 55 -20.70 -15.65 4.04
C THR A 55 -20.72 -16.23 2.62
N PRO A 56 -21.02 -15.44 1.57
CA PRO A 56 -20.91 -15.91 0.19
C PRO A 56 -19.46 -16.35 -0.08
N THR A 57 -19.29 -17.60 -0.52
CA THR A 57 -18.02 -18.16 -0.96
C THR A 57 -17.52 -17.29 -2.11
N ILE A 58 -16.48 -16.49 -1.87
CA ILE A 58 -15.80 -15.77 -2.94
C ILE A 58 -15.05 -16.82 -3.76
N THR A 59 -15.66 -17.26 -4.85
CA THR A 59 -14.99 -18.07 -5.86
C THR A 59 -13.82 -17.26 -6.39
N SER A 60 -12.60 -17.72 -6.09
CA SER A 60 -11.36 -17.09 -6.51
C SER A 60 -11.22 -17.17 -8.04
N GLN A 61 -11.75 -16.19 -8.77
CA GLN A 61 -11.10 -15.83 -10.02
C GLN A 61 -9.73 -15.28 -9.63
N VAL A 62 -8.68 -16.05 -9.92
CA VAL A 62 -7.28 -15.72 -9.66
C VAL A 62 -6.94 -14.46 -10.45
N HIS A 63 -7.21 -13.29 -9.85
CA HIS A 63 -6.68 -12.02 -10.34
C HIS A 63 -5.19 -12.05 -10.00
N ARG A 64 -4.35 -12.24 -11.02
CA ARG A 64 -2.89 -12.33 -10.86
C ARG A 64 -2.39 -11.06 -10.22
N THR A 65 -1.78 -11.20 -9.05
CA THR A 65 -1.30 -10.08 -8.23
C THR A 65 0.12 -9.70 -8.61
N ALA A 66 0.53 -8.45 -8.35
CA ALA A 66 1.91 -8.01 -8.53
C ALA A 66 2.90 -8.84 -7.68
N LEU A 67 2.43 -9.43 -6.57
CA LEU A 67 3.25 -10.33 -5.74
C LEU A 67 3.79 -11.53 -6.53
N GLU A 68 3.04 -12.06 -7.50
CA GLU A 68 3.49 -13.16 -8.36
C GLU A 68 4.63 -12.75 -9.32
N HIS A 69 4.81 -11.44 -9.52
CA HIS A 69 5.86 -10.86 -10.34
C HIS A 69 7.01 -10.30 -9.50
N CYS A 70 6.84 -10.20 -8.18
CA CYS A 70 7.82 -9.61 -7.28
C CYS A 70 9.05 -10.53 -7.14
N ILE A 71 10.22 -9.97 -7.44
CA ILE A 71 11.51 -10.66 -7.38
C ILE A 71 12.20 -10.36 -6.05
N VAL A 72 12.30 -9.08 -5.73
CA VAL A 72 12.87 -8.57 -4.48
C VAL A 72 12.20 -7.26 -4.13
N GLN A 73 12.00 -7.02 -2.85
CA GLN A 73 11.43 -5.77 -2.34
C GLN A 73 12.10 -5.36 -1.04
N GLY A 74 12.01 -4.09 -0.71
CA GLY A 74 12.63 -3.52 0.47
C GLY A 74 11.95 -2.24 0.94
N ARG A 75 12.37 -1.82 2.12
CA ARG A 75 11.99 -0.54 2.73
C ARG A 75 13.17 0.09 3.45
N VAL A 76 13.24 1.41 3.41
CA VAL A 76 14.22 2.23 4.15
C VAL A 76 13.55 3.47 4.71
N LEU A 77 14.09 4.04 5.78
CA LEU A 77 13.71 5.38 6.21
C LEU A 77 14.10 6.40 5.12
N LEU A 78 13.40 7.53 5.04
CA LEU A 78 13.73 8.55 4.03
C LEU A 78 15.18 9.07 4.15
N ALA A 79 15.73 9.11 5.37
CA ALA A 79 17.13 9.50 5.60
C ALA A 79 18.14 8.47 5.08
N GLU A 80 17.72 7.23 4.87
CA GLU A 80 18.54 6.10 4.46
C GLU A 80 18.48 5.84 2.94
N ILE A 81 17.75 6.66 2.18
CA ILE A 81 17.68 6.57 0.71
C ILE A 81 19.07 6.45 0.05
N PRO A 82 20.11 7.20 0.47
CA PRO A 82 21.44 7.07 -0.13
C PRO A 82 22.05 5.66 -0.05
N ILE A 83 21.64 4.85 0.94
CA ILE A 83 22.15 3.48 1.11
C ILE A 83 21.64 2.57 0.00
N LEU A 84 20.47 2.85 -0.58
CA LEU A 84 19.90 2.05 -1.68
C LEU A 84 20.82 1.99 -2.91
N ALA A 85 21.66 3.01 -3.10
CA ALA A 85 22.66 3.01 -4.17
C ALA A 85 23.60 1.80 -4.06
N ILE A 86 23.96 1.39 -2.84
CA ILE A 86 24.83 0.23 -2.61
C ILE A 86 24.11 -1.04 -3.06
N ASP A 87 22.86 -1.22 -2.64
CA ASP A 87 22.09 -2.43 -2.93
C ASP A 87 21.67 -2.54 -4.40
N TRP A 88 21.41 -1.40 -5.06
CA TRP A 88 20.99 -1.33 -6.45
C TRP A 88 22.15 -1.45 -7.43
N ARG A 89 23.37 -1.06 -7.05
CA ARG A 89 24.56 -1.21 -7.89
C ARG A 89 24.86 -2.66 -8.25
N GLU A 90 24.55 -3.58 -7.34
CA GLU A 90 24.74 -5.03 -7.55
C GLU A 90 23.60 -5.68 -8.37
N GLN A 91 22.60 -4.89 -8.81
CA GLN A 91 21.45 -5.37 -9.58
C GLN A 91 21.49 -4.87 -11.03
N ALA A 92 20.86 -5.63 -11.93
CA ALA A 92 20.71 -5.20 -13.32
C ALA A 92 19.87 -3.91 -13.43
N CYS A 93 20.27 -3.02 -14.35
CA CYS A 93 19.52 -1.81 -14.67
C CYS A 93 18.07 -2.16 -15.03
N PRO A 94 17.04 -1.54 -14.41
CA PRO A 94 15.65 -1.82 -14.75
C PRO A 94 15.29 -1.31 -16.15
N ALA A 95 14.34 -1.97 -16.81
CA ALA A 95 13.75 -1.50 -18.07
C ALA A 95 12.81 -0.30 -17.87
N MET A 96 12.21 -0.16 -16.68
CA MET A 96 11.31 0.94 -16.34
C MET A 96 11.43 1.28 -14.86
N ILE A 97 11.33 2.56 -14.53
CA ILE A 97 11.25 3.07 -13.16
C ILE A 97 9.95 3.86 -13.02
N VAL A 98 9.08 3.45 -12.10
CA VAL A 98 7.80 4.15 -11.81
C VAL A 98 7.76 4.52 -10.34
N ILE A 99 7.45 5.79 -10.05
CA ILE A 99 7.58 6.39 -8.72
C ILE A 99 6.27 7.08 -8.31
N SER A 100 5.70 6.65 -7.20
CA SER A 100 4.75 7.43 -6.41
C SER A 100 5.50 8.22 -5.33
N SER A 101 5.14 9.47 -5.09
CA SER A 101 5.75 10.27 -4.03
C SER A 101 4.83 11.35 -3.49
N VAL A 102 4.69 11.38 -2.16
CA VAL A 102 3.94 12.41 -1.42
C VAL A 102 4.80 13.15 -0.38
N ALA A 103 6.10 12.84 -0.31
CA ALA A 103 7.03 13.40 0.68
C ALA A 103 7.59 14.79 0.32
N GLY A 104 7.07 15.42 -0.74
CA GLY A 104 7.54 16.70 -1.29
C GLY A 104 8.90 16.58 -2.00
N THR A 105 9.53 17.73 -2.27
CA THR A 105 10.75 17.80 -3.11
C THR A 105 12.02 17.30 -2.42
N ARG A 106 12.02 17.19 -1.09
CA ARG A 106 13.22 16.85 -0.29
C ARG A 106 13.80 15.48 -0.60
N VAL A 107 12.96 14.51 -0.98
CA VAL A 107 13.37 13.13 -1.29
C VAL A 107 13.80 12.95 -2.74
N ARG A 108 13.45 13.88 -3.63
CA ARG A 108 13.63 13.73 -5.07
C ARG A 108 15.12 13.64 -5.44
N ASN A 109 15.92 14.59 -4.98
CA ASN A 109 17.35 14.62 -5.33
C ASN A 109 18.12 13.42 -4.75
N PRO A 110 17.98 13.06 -3.45
CA PRO A 110 18.61 11.84 -2.92
C PRO A 110 18.22 10.58 -3.69
N LEU A 111 16.94 10.46 -4.10
CA LEU A 111 16.49 9.31 -4.86
C LEU A 111 17.07 9.28 -6.28
N LEU A 112 17.09 10.41 -6.98
CA LEU A 112 17.70 10.48 -8.31
C LEU A 112 19.20 10.12 -8.25
N ARG A 113 19.93 10.60 -7.23
CA ARG A 113 21.33 10.19 -6.98
C ARG A 113 21.48 8.69 -6.75
N ALA A 114 20.55 8.07 -6.02
CA ALA A 114 20.58 6.62 -5.82
C ALA A 114 20.33 5.84 -7.12
N LEU A 115 19.58 6.40 -8.08
CA LEU A 115 19.33 5.78 -9.38
C LEU A 115 20.49 5.95 -10.37
N GLU A 116 21.38 6.93 -10.16
CA GLU A 116 22.59 7.16 -10.99
C GLU A 116 23.61 6.01 -10.91
N VAL A 117 23.40 5.00 -10.05
CA VAL A 117 24.22 3.77 -10.01
C VAL A 117 24.14 2.97 -11.30
N TRP A 118 23.07 3.14 -12.07
CA TRP A 118 22.93 2.59 -13.41
C TRP A 118 23.18 3.68 -14.45
N ASN A 119 24.26 3.55 -15.22
CA ASN A 119 24.64 4.53 -16.24
C ASN A 119 23.56 4.72 -17.31
N ASP A 120 22.86 3.64 -17.67
CA ASP A 120 21.82 3.63 -18.70
C ASP A 120 20.41 3.58 -18.09
N ALA A 121 20.23 4.13 -16.88
CA ALA A 121 18.94 4.14 -16.21
C ALA A 121 17.85 4.81 -17.08
N PRO A 122 16.67 4.19 -17.25
CA PRO A 122 15.57 4.87 -17.92
C PRO A 122 15.12 6.08 -17.10
N SER A 123 14.61 7.10 -17.77
CA SER A 123 14.05 8.27 -17.08
C SER A 123 12.93 7.87 -16.11
N PRO A 124 13.01 8.21 -14.81
CA PRO A 124 12.00 7.83 -13.84
C PRO A 124 10.65 8.48 -14.13
N ARG A 125 9.58 7.68 -14.09
CA ARG A 125 8.20 8.13 -14.31
C ARG A 125 7.53 8.43 -12.97
N TRP A 126 7.39 9.70 -12.67
CA TRP A 126 6.70 10.18 -11.49
C TRP A 126 5.20 10.22 -11.77
N ILE A 127 4.43 9.42 -11.04
CA ILE A 127 2.98 9.37 -11.23
C ILE A 127 2.29 10.49 -10.45
N SER A 128 1.15 10.93 -10.98
CA SER A 128 0.17 11.76 -10.31
C SER A 128 -1.20 11.13 -10.48
N SER A 129 -2.17 11.53 -9.66
CA SER A 129 -3.56 11.18 -9.89
C SER A 129 -4.06 11.76 -11.20
N LEU A 130 -4.89 10.98 -11.90
CA LEU A 130 -5.53 11.33 -13.17
C LEU A 130 -7.05 11.31 -13.00
N ASP A 131 -7.78 11.76 -14.02
CA ASP A 131 -9.24 11.61 -14.09
C ASP A 131 -9.65 10.13 -14.16
N GLU A 132 -8.90 9.33 -14.93
CA GLU A 132 -9.12 7.90 -15.09
C GLU A 132 -7.82 7.18 -15.43
N GLU A 133 -7.59 6.03 -14.79
CA GLU A 133 -6.47 5.14 -15.09
C GLU A 133 -6.79 3.73 -14.58
N CYS A 134 -6.35 2.68 -15.29
CA CYS A 134 -6.47 1.29 -14.85
C CYS A 134 -7.88 0.86 -14.34
N GLY A 135 -8.96 1.40 -14.92
CA GLY A 135 -10.34 1.07 -14.52
C GLY A 135 -10.78 1.72 -13.20
N VAL A 136 -10.09 2.80 -12.79
CA VAL A 136 -10.48 3.66 -11.68
C VAL A 136 -10.78 5.07 -12.22
N HIS A 137 -11.92 5.64 -11.82
CA HIS A 137 -12.33 7.01 -12.14
C HIS A 137 -12.25 7.88 -10.88
N ASN A 138 -11.58 9.02 -10.97
CA ASN A 138 -11.37 9.91 -9.84
C ASN A 138 -12.52 10.91 -9.70
N ARG A 139 -13.34 10.80 -8.65
CA ARG A 139 -14.47 11.73 -8.40
C ARG A 139 -14.12 12.90 -7.48
N TYR A 140 -12.83 13.14 -7.20
CA TYR A 140 -12.45 14.42 -6.60
C TYR A 140 -12.85 15.57 -7.53
N ARG A 141 -13.29 16.69 -6.94
CA ARG A 141 -13.58 17.92 -7.69
C ARG A 141 -12.37 18.42 -8.49
N ASN A 142 -11.17 18.18 -7.95
CA ASN A 142 -9.91 18.39 -8.65
C ASN A 142 -9.08 17.10 -8.53
N PRO A 143 -9.11 16.23 -9.56
CA PRO A 143 -8.44 14.93 -9.53
C PRO A 143 -6.97 15.00 -9.15
N GLY A 144 -6.23 16.00 -9.65
CA GLY A 144 -4.80 16.17 -9.39
C GLY A 144 -4.43 16.52 -7.93
N GLN A 145 -5.41 16.75 -7.04
CA GLN A 145 -5.18 16.94 -5.61
C GLN A 145 -5.12 15.62 -4.83
N LEU A 146 -5.56 14.51 -5.41
CA LEU A 146 -5.46 13.21 -4.75
C LEU A 146 -3.99 12.78 -4.70
N GLY A 147 -3.52 12.36 -3.53
CA GLY A 147 -2.16 11.84 -3.36
C GLY A 147 -1.88 10.68 -4.31
N SER A 148 -0.69 10.65 -4.90
CA SER A 148 -0.28 9.59 -5.84
C SER A 148 -0.25 8.20 -5.19
N ASP A 149 0.02 8.14 -3.88
CA ASP A 149 -0.04 6.93 -3.07
C ASP A 149 -1.46 6.38 -2.93
N ARG A 150 -2.43 7.24 -2.61
CA ARG A 150 -3.87 6.88 -2.55
C ARG A 150 -4.39 6.48 -3.93
N TRP A 151 -3.98 7.19 -4.97
CA TRP A 151 -4.35 6.85 -6.35
C TRP A 151 -3.86 5.45 -6.74
N ALA A 152 -2.58 5.18 -6.52
CA ALA A 152 -2.03 3.84 -6.76
C ALA A 152 -2.68 2.79 -5.84
N ALA A 153 -2.98 3.10 -4.58
CA ALA A 153 -3.67 2.16 -3.69
C ALA A 153 -5.08 1.80 -4.21
N LEU A 154 -5.83 2.75 -4.75
CA LEU A 154 -7.14 2.51 -5.37
C LEU A 154 -7.03 1.62 -6.60
N ILE A 155 -6.04 1.87 -7.47
CA ILE A 155 -5.77 1.03 -8.64
C ILE A 155 -5.36 -0.39 -8.22
N GLY A 156 -4.50 -0.51 -7.22
CA GLY A 156 -4.12 -1.79 -6.63
C GLY A 156 -5.34 -2.53 -6.08
N ALA A 157 -6.23 -1.84 -5.37
CA ALA A 157 -7.46 -2.43 -4.85
C ALA A 157 -8.38 -2.88 -5.98
N ARG A 158 -8.62 -2.05 -7.02
CA ARG A 158 -9.41 -2.41 -8.19
C ARG A 158 -8.91 -3.70 -8.84
N ALA A 159 -7.60 -3.83 -9.02
CA ALA A 159 -7.01 -5.03 -9.61
C ALA A 159 -7.22 -6.29 -8.76
N LEU A 160 -7.21 -6.17 -7.43
CA LEU A 160 -7.39 -7.29 -6.49
C LEU A 160 -8.85 -7.72 -6.29
N VAL A 161 -9.78 -6.76 -6.39
CA VAL A 161 -11.21 -7.01 -6.10
C VAL A 161 -12.07 -7.14 -7.37
N GLY A 162 -11.52 -6.83 -8.54
CA GLY A 162 -12.27 -6.82 -9.80
C GLY A 162 -13.41 -5.81 -9.76
N SER A 163 -14.62 -6.18 -10.20
CA SER A 163 -15.81 -5.31 -10.19
C SER A 163 -16.56 -5.28 -8.85
N HIS A 164 -15.93 -5.67 -7.73
CA HIS A 164 -16.53 -5.48 -6.41
C HIS A 164 -16.29 -4.05 -5.92
N ALA A 165 -17.21 -3.52 -5.12
CA ALA A 165 -16.96 -2.32 -4.34
C ALA A 165 -15.96 -2.63 -3.22
N ALA A 166 -15.12 -1.66 -2.87
CA ALA A 166 -14.12 -1.80 -1.82
C ALA A 166 -13.99 -0.55 -0.93
N LEU A 167 -13.80 -0.80 0.37
CA LEU A 167 -13.22 0.16 1.29
C LEU A 167 -11.71 -0.10 1.36
N VAL A 168 -10.92 0.85 0.88
CA VAL A 168 -9.46 0.77 0.83
C VAL A 168 -8.87 1.52 2.02
N VAL A 169 -8.32 0.78 2.98
CA VAL A 169 -7.75 1.31 4.21
C VAL A 169 -6.23 1.17 4.19
N VAL A 170 -5.50 2.28 4.21
CA VAL A 170 -4.03 2.28 4.25
C VAL A 170 -3.53 2.91 5.55
N CYS A 171 -3.03 2.07 6.47
CA CYS A 171 -2.52 2.46 7.78
C CYS A 171 -1.02 2.81 7.71
N GLY A 172 -0.72 4.06 7.38
CA GLY A 172 0.65 4.61 7.34
C GLY A 172 0.88 5.69 8.41
N THR A 173 1.69 6.70 8.06
CA THR A 173 1.87 7.91 8.88
C THR A 173 0.51 8.58 9.16
N ALA A 174 -0.30 8.71 8.10
CA ALA A 174 -1.75 8.89 8.20
C ALA A 174 -2.43 7.55 7.90
N THR A 175 -3.64 7.35 8.44
CA THR A 175 -4.55 6.33 7.95
C THR A 175 -5.50 6.97 6.95
N THR A 176 -5.60 6.38 5.76
CA THR A 176 -6.59 6.78 4.75
C THR A 176 -7.66 5.69 4.62
N MET A 177 -8.88 6.11 4.31
CA MET A 177 -10.03 5.25 4.07
C MET A 177 -10.73 5.75 2.81
N ASP A 178 -10.54 5.05 1.71
CA ASP A 178 -10.93 5.45 0.37
C ASP A 178 -11.98 4.48 -0.19
N LEU A 179 -13.00 5.01 -0.87
CA LEU A 179 -14.14 4.22 -1.32
C LEU A 179 -14.13 4.09 -2.81
N LEU A 180 -14.24 2.84 -3.24
CA LEU A 180 -14.23 2.46 -4.62
C LEU A 180 -15.51 1.67 -4.88
N ASP A 181 -16.39 2.14 -5.77
CA ASP A 181 -17.64 1.43 -6.06
C ASP A 181 -17.41 0.21 -6.98
N ARG A 182 -18.49 -0.38 -7.52
CA ARG A 182 -18.36 -1.57 -8.39
C ARG A 182 -17.96 -1.20 -9.83
N GLU A 183 -18.24 0.02 -10.26
CA GLU A 183 -18.03 0.53 -11.61
C GLU A 183 -16.60 1.06 -11.85
N GLY A 184 -15.87 1.45 -10.80
CA GLY A 184 -14.56 2.09 -10.98
C GLY A 184 -14.41 3.38 -10.20
N ASN A 185 -15.50 3.93 -9.66
CA ASN A 185 -15.50 5.28 -9.16
C ASN A 185 -14.91 5.34 -7.76
N PHE A 186 -13.85 6.13 -7.62
CA PHE A 186 -13.39 6.60 -6.33
C PHE A 186 -14.33 7.71 -5.86
N GLU A 187 -15.24 7.39 -4.94
CA GLU A 187 -16.30 8.27 -4.43
C GLU A 187 -15.80 9.27 -3.36
N GLY A 188 -14.51 9.23 -3.06
CA GLY A 188 -13.89 10.01 -2.00
C GLY A 188 -13.47 9.15 -0.82
N GLY A 189 -13.04 9.83 0.24
CA GLY A 189 -12.48 9.15 1.40
C GLY A 189 -12.13 10.11 2.51
N SER A 190 -11.56 9.56 3.57
CA SER A 190 -11.14 10.30 4.76
C SER A 190 -9.67 10.06 5.08
N ILE A 191 -9.05 11.06 5.72
CA ILE A 191 -7.69 11.02 6.20
C ILE A 191 -7.73 11.27 7.71
N MET A 192 -7.11 10.40 8.48
CA MET A 192 -6.97 10.54 9.93
C MET A 192 -5.51 10.32 10.36
N PRO A 193 -5.07 10.84 11.52
CA PRO A 193 -3.72 10.54 11.99
C PRO A 193 -3.53 9.03 12.15
N GLY A 194 -2.41 8.48 11.69
CA GLY A 194 -2.07 7.08 11.93
C GLY A 194 -1.71 6.84 13.40
N LEU A 195 -1.53 5.57 13.79
CA LEU A 195 -1.27 5.20 15.20
C LEU A 195 -0.11 5.98 15.83
N GLY A 196 1.02 6.06 15.12
CA GLY A 196 2.18 6.80 15.62
C GLY A 196 1.92 8.30 15.78
N LEU A 197 1.18 8.92 14.87
CA LEU A 197 0.80 10.34 14.99
C LEU A 197 -0.18 10.57 16.14
N MET A 198 -1.15 9.67 16.36
CA MET A 198 -2.08 9.76 17.49
C MET A 198 -1.33 9.71 18.82
N GLN A 199 -0.47 8.71 19.00
CA GLN A 199 0.35 8.55 20.21
C GLN A 199 1.26 9.75 20.45
N ARG A 200 1.99 10.17 19.41
CA ARG A 200 2.88 11.33 19.47
C ARG A 200 2.12 12.62 19.80
N SER A 201 0.91 12.80 19.26
CA SER A 201 0.11 14.00 19.55
C SER A 201 -0.27 14.09 21.03
N LEU A 202 -0.56 12.95 21.68
CA LEU A 202 -0.86 12.91 23.11
C LEU A 202 0.39 13.25 23.94
N HIS A 203 1.55 12.69 23.58
CA HIS A 203 2.81 13.02 24.24
C HIS A 203 3.16 14.52 24.10
N GLU A 204 3.16 15.05 22.88
CA GLU A 204 3.58 16.43 22.61
C GLU A 204 2.60 17.50 23.12
N ARG A 205 1.32 17.15 23.28
CA ARG A 205 0.24 18.12 23.60
C ARG A 205 -0.38 17.91 24.98
N THR A 206 0.23 17.11 25.84
CA THR A 206 -0.19 16.98 27.24
C THR A 206 1.03 17.05 28.17
N ALA A 207 0.82 17.47 29.42
CA ALA A 207 1.92 17.73 30.33
C ALA A 207 2.60 16.47 30.90
N ALA A 208 1.89 15.32 30.91
CA ALA A 208 2.27 14.16 31.71
C ALA A 208 2.21 12.81 30.97
N LEU A 209 1.82 12.78 29.68
CA LEU A 209 1.78 11.53 28.93
C LEU A 209 3.17 11.20 28.35
N PRO A 210 3.69 9.98 28.57
CA PRO A 210 5.04 9.61 28.17
C PRO A 210 5.17 9.36 26.66
N ASP A 211 6.37 9.59 26.12
CA ASP A 211 6.77 9.09 24.80
C ASP A 211 7.34 7.68 24.93
N ALA A 212 6.44 6.72 25.15
CA ALA A 212 6.83 5.34 25.37
C ALA A 212 5.83 4.39 24.71
N SER A 213 6.36 3.26 24.21
CA SER A 213 5.55 2.20 23.63
C SER A 213 4.78 1.46 24.73
N GLY A 214 3.46 1.41 24.60
CA GLY A 214 2.61 0.48 25.34
C GLY A 214 2.13 -0.68 24.46
N GLU A 215 1.51 -1.65 25.10
CA GLU A 215 0.87 -2.78 24.42
C GLU A 215 -0.65 -2.59 24.37
N TYR A 216 -1.28 -3.26 23.40
CA TYR A 216 -2.73 -3.35 23.38
C TYR A 216 -3.19 -4.28 24.50
N LEU A 217 -4.07 -3.80 25.37
CA LEU A 217 -4.77 -4.57 26.38
C LEU A 217 -6.26 -4.21 26.33
N GLN A 218 -7.14 -5.21 26.50
CA GLN A 218 -8.58 -4.95 26.56
C GLN A 218 -8.96 -4.08 27.78
N TYR A 219 -8.22 -4.23 28.89
CA TYR A 219 -8.42 -3.48 30.13
C TYR A 219 -7.06 -2.94 30.64
N PRO A 220 -6.50 -1.91 29.98
CA PRO A 220 -5.18 -1.40 30.32
C PRO A 220 -5.20 -0.77 31.73
N ARG A 221 -4.14 -1.03 32.51
CA ARG A 221 -3.99 -0.52 33.90
C ARG A 221 -2.76 0.36 34.09
N GLN A 222 -2.12 0.76 32.99
CA GLN A 222 -1.05 1.75 32.97
C GLN A 222 -1.21 2.69 31.77
N THR A 223 -0.63 3.88 31.88
CA THR A 223 -0.82 4.98 30.92
C THR A 223 -0.39 4.62 29.50
N VAL A 224 0.77 3.98 29.31
CA VAL A 224 1.29 3.63 27.98
C VAL A 224 0.37 2.65 27.25
N ASP A 225 -0.16 1.65 27.95
CA ASP A 225 -1.10 0.68 27.38
C ASP A 225 -2.48 1.30 27.14
N ALA A 226 -2.91 2.22 28.00
CA ALA A 226 -4.15 2.96 27.81
C ALA A 226 -4.11 3.82 26.54
N ILE A 227 -2.98 4.48 26.28
CA ILE A 227 -2.73 5.22 25.04
C ILE A 227 -2.73 4.27 23.84
N ALA A 228 -1.94 3.19 23.88
CA ALA A 228 -1.84 2.23 22.78
C ALA A 228 -3.19 1.60 22.43
N SER A 229 -3.94 1.16 23.45
CA SER A 229 -5.26 0.54 23.30
C SER A 229 -6.31 1.53 22.81
N GLY A 230 -6.32 2.75 23.36
CA GLY A 230 -7.23 3.82 22.94
C GLY A 230 -7.03 4.23 21.48
N CYS A 231 -5.78 4.40 21.03
CA CYS A 231 -5.47 4.72 19.63
C CYS A 231 -5.90 3.60 18.67
N LEU A 232 -5.69 2.33 19.05
CA LEU A 232 -6.15 1.19 18.24
C LEU A 232 -7.68 1.10 18.18
N HIS A 233 -8.38 1.31 19.30
CA HIS A 233 -9.85 1.37 19.31
C HIS A 233 -10.38 2.51 18.44
N ALA A 234 -9.74 3.69 18.47
CA ALA A 234 -10.13 4.82 17.63
C ALA A 234 -10.01 4.49 16.13
N GLN A 235 -8.90 3.86 15.72
CA GLN A 235 -8.71 3.41 14.34
C GLN A 235 -9.71 2.34 13.93
N ALA A 236 -9.89 1.30 14.76
CA ALA A 236 -10.81 0.20 14.46
C ALA A 236 -12.26 0.70 14.35
N GLY A 237 -12.71 1.50 15.33
CA GLY A 237 -14.04 2.08 15.32
C GLY A 237 -14.29 3.00 14.12
N ALA A 238 -13.29 3.77 13.68
CA ALA A 238 -13.40 4.61 12.49
C ALA A 238 -13.56 3.76 11.21
N VAL A 239 -12.70 2.75 11.03
CA VAL A 239 -12.77 1.83 9.89
C VAL A 239 -14.10 1.11 9.84
N GLU A 240 -14.56 0.55 10.95
CA GLU A 240 -15.81 -0.19 11.00
C GLU A 240 -17.05 0.69 10.84
N ARG A 241 -17.03 1.91 11.38
CA ARG A 241 -18.10 2.88 11.18
C ARG A 241 -18.25 3.18 9.69
N VAL A 242 -17.15 3.51 9.02
CA VAL A 242 -17.10 3.77 7.59
C VAL A 242 -17.57 2.52 6.84
N PHE A 243 -17.01 1.36 7.13
CA PHE A 243 -17.39 0.10 6.47
C PHE A 243 -18.90 -0.19 6.55
N ARG A 244 -19.51 -0.09 7.74
CA ARG A 244 -20.95 -0.32 7.93
C ARG A 244 -21.78 0.63 7.08
N GLN A 245 -21.45 1.93 7.11
CA GLN A 245 -22.16 2.94 6.33
C GLN A 245 -22.16 2.61 4.83
N TYR A 246 -21.02 2.21 4.26
CA TYR A 246 -20.94 1.93 2.83
C TYR A 246 -21.42 0.54 2.44
N ASN A 247 -21.33 -0.44 3.34
CA ASN A 247 -21.82 -1.79 3.06
C ASN A 247 -23.36 -1.82 2.96
N ASP A 248 -24.06 -0.92 3.64
CA ASP A 248 -25.51 -0.76 3.50
C ASP A 248 -25.91 -0.29 2.08
N GLU A 249 -25.08 0.57 1.46
CA GLU A 249 -25.29 1.08 0.08
C GLU A 249 -24.72 0.12 -0.99
N HIS A 250 -23.65 -0.59 -0.65
CA HIS A 250 -22.94 -1.53 -1.52
C HIS A 250 -22.83 -2.91 -0.86
N PRO A 251 -23.87 -3.75 -0.95
CA PRO A 251 -23.83 -5.09 -0.36
C PRO A 251 -22.63 -5.90 -0.87
N LYS A 252 -21.97 -6.62 0.05
CA LYS A 252 -20.73 -7.38 -0.19
C LYS A 252 -19.50 -6.49 -0.41
N LEU A 253 -19.46 -5.34 0.25
CA LEU A 253 -18.29 -4.45 0.26
C LEU A 253 -17.05 -5.22 0.76
N ILE A 254 -15.94 -5.09 0.03
CA ILE A 254 -14.67 -5.70 0.43
C ILE A 254 -13.81 -4.67 1.15
N CYS A 255 -13.44 -4.92 2.41
CA CYS A 255 -12.43 -4.12 3.09
C CYS A 255 -11.03 -4.61 2.69
N VAL A 256 -10.22 -3.75 2.07
CA VAL A 256 -8.81 -3.99 1.77
C VAL A 256 -7.98 -3.20 2.78
N LEU A 257 -7.21 -3.88 3.60
CA LEU A 257 -6.39 -3.29 4.66
C LEU A 257 -4.90 -3.42 4.31
N SER A 258 -4.17 -2.32 4.33
CA SER A 258 -2.75 -2.25 3.94
C SER A 258 -1.99 -1.23 4.80
N GLY A 259 -0.67 -1.17 4.67
CA GLY A 259 0.18 -0.21 5.36
C GLY A 259 0.92 -0.78 6.57
N GLY A 260 1.89 -0.02 7.09
CA GLY A 260 2.82 -0.49 8.13
C GLY A 260 2.15 -0.83 9.46
N ALA A 261 1.05 -0.16 9.80
CA ALA A 261 0.29 -0.41 11.02
C ALA A 261 -0.88 -1.40 10.83
N ALA A 262 -1.10 -1.90 9.62
CA ALA A 262 -2.25 -2.78 9.30
C ALA A 262 -2.26 -4.06 10.14
N ARG A 263 -1.09 -4.66 10.39
CA ARG A 263 -0.98 -5.89 11.19
C ARG A 263 -1.31 -5.68 12.67
N MET A 264 -1.15 -4.46 13.18
CA MET A 264 -1.58 -4.11 14.53
C MET A 264 -3.09 -3.89 14.60
N LEU A 265 -3.67 -3.32 13.54
CA LEU A 265 -5.09 -3.01 13.46
C LEU A 265 -5.97 -4.22 13.11
N SER A 266 -5.52 -5.07 12.19
CA SER A 266 -6.22 -6.27 11.70
C SER A 266 -6.87 -7.14 12.80
N PRO A 267 -6.16 -7.54 13.88
CA PRO A 267 -6.76 -8.35 14.95
C PRO A 267 -7.75 -7.58 15.85
N ARG A 268 -8.00 -6.30 15.56
CA ARG A 268 -8.90 -5.42 16.31
C ARG A 268 -10.16 -5.06 15.52
N LEU A 269 -10.26 -5.49 14.27
CA LEU A 269 -11.44 -5.29 13.43
C LEU A 269 -12.39 -6.49 13.57
N GLU A 270 -13.66 -6.19 13.74
CA GLU A 270 -14.76 -7.18 13.75
C GLU A 270 -15.32 -7.45 12.35
N ILE A 271 -14.91 -6.65 11.36
CA ILE A 271 -15.31 -6.80 9.96
C ILE A 271 -14.35 -7.74 9.21
N ALA A 272 -14.90 -8.50 8.26
CA ALA A 272 -14.09 -9.26 7.31
C ALA A 272 -13.26 -8.30 6.45
N HIS A 273 -11.97 -8.60 6.31
CA HIS A 273 -11.05 -7.77 5.55
C HIS A 273 -9.93 -8.61 4.91
N ARG A 274 -9.35 -8.06 3.85
CA ARG A 274 -8.18 -8.62 3.17
C ARG A 274 -6.95 -7.82 3.53
N LEU A 275 -6.01 -8.43 4.24
CA LEU A 275 -4.72 -7.82 4.54
C LEU A 275 -3.78 -7.92 3.32
N VAL A 276 -3.23 -6.79 2.88
CA VAL A 276 -2.33 -6.68 1.72
C VAL A 276 -1.09 -5.89 2.13
N ASP A 277 0.11 -6.45 1.99
CA ASP A 277 1.33 -5.84 2.53
C ASP A 277 1.75 -4.55 1.77
N ASN A 278 1.68 -4.55 0.43
CA ASN A 278 2.18 -3.46 -0.42
C ASN A 278 1.19 -3.03 -1.52
N LEU A 279 0.00 -2.61 -1.11
CA LEU A 279 -1.07 -2.19 -2.03
C LEU A 279 -0.69 -1.05 -3.00
N VAL A 280 0.18 -0.13 -2.57
CA VAL A 280 0.65 0.96 -3.45
C VAL A 280 1.55 0.41 -4.56
N LEU A 281 2.46 -0.52 -4.23
CA LEU A 281 3.32 -1.16 -5.25
C LEU A 281 2.50 -2.06 -6.19
N GLU A 282 1.43 -2.70 -5.70
CA GLU A 282 0.44 -3.37 -6.55
C GLU A 282 -0.16 -2.42 -7.58
N GLY A 283 -0.61 -1.23 -7.16
CA GLY A 283 -1.11 -0.21 -8.06
C GLY A 283 -0.09 0.26 -9.09
N LEU A 284 1.13 0.58 -8.63
CA LEU A 284 2.22 0.99 -9.51
C LEU A 284 2.56 -0.07 -10.56
N PHE A 285 2.40 -1.36 -10.23
CA PHE A 285 2.62 -2.44 -11.18
C PHE A 285 1.59 -2.40 -12.32
N HIS A 286 0.30 -2.23 -12.01
CA HIS A 286 -0.73 -2.13 -13.04
C HIS A 286 -0.59 -0.86 -13.89
N ILE A 287 -0.20 0.26 -13.28
CA ILE A 287 0.15 1.49 -14.00
C ILE A 287 1.32 1.24 -14.96
N ALA A 288 2.40 0.60 -14.50
CA ALA A 288 3.56 0.26 -15.33
C ALA A 288 3.17 -0.65 -16.50
N ARG A 289 2.29 -1.65 -16.29
CA ARG A 289 1.76 -2.51 -17.35
C ARG A 289 0.98 -1.72 -18.40
N GLN A 290 0.09 -0.82 -17.97
CA GLN A 290 -0.67 0.02 -18.88
C GLN A 290 0.26 0.92 -19.71
N MET A 291 1.26 1.54 -19.06
CA MET A 291 2.27 2.36 -19.73
C MET A 291 3.06 1.57 -20.79
N ALA A 292 3.48 0.33 -20.47
CA ALA A 292 4.20 -0.53 -21.40
C ALA A 292 3.33 -0.94 -22.60
N ALA A 293 2.04 -1.23 -22.37
CA ALA A 293 1.09 -1.61 -23.43
C ALA A 293 0.74 -0.45 -24.37
N ILE A 294 0.81 0.79 -23.92
CA ILE A 294 0.62 1.98 -24.78
C ILE A 294 1.85 2.19 -25.68
N GLN A 295 3.05 2.02 -25.12
CA GLN A 295 4.31 2.15 -25.87
C GLN A 295 4.48 1.09 -26.96
N SER A 296 4.00 -0.15 -26.75
CA SER A 296 4.09 -1.20 -27.77
C SER A 296 3.11 -1.02 -28.94
N LYS A 297 2.15 -0.09 -28.82
CA LYS A 297 1.18 0.25 -29.87
C LYS A 297 1.57 1.49 -30.68
N THR A 298 2.61 2.22 -30.26
CA THR A 298 3.11 3.43 -30.91
C THR A 298 4.36 3.10 -31.72
#